data_AF-A0A4Q0VN66-F1
#
_entry.id   AF-A0A4Q0VN66-F1
#
_cell.length_a   1.000
_cell.length_b   1.000
_cell.length_c   1.000
_cell.angle_alpha   90.00
_cell.angle_beta   90.00
_cell.angle_gamma   90.00
#
_symmetry.space_group_name_H-M   'P 1'
#
loop_
_entity.id
_entity.type
_entity.pdbx_description
1 polymer ?
#
loop_
_entity_poly.entity_id
_entity_poly.type
_entity_poly.pdbx_seq_one_letter_code
_entity_poly.pdbx_strand_id
1 'polypeptide(L)'
;MKCSLVRDLLPLYIEGDCSVETNRQVKEHITSCTDCQELYEMMEAPLDVNVTVGPEVDSHSSDFWEKYYGRLILRGIGLFFLIYVIIVVLIGFIK
;
A
#
# COMPACT_ATOMS: atom_id res chain seq x y z
N MET A 1 -24.08 -2.60 14.34
CA MET A 1 -22.62 -2.35 14.36
C MET A 1 -22.35 -1.08 15.17
N LYS A 2 -21.17 -0.92 15.78
CA LYS A 2 -20.80 0.29 16.52
C LYS A 2 -20.32 1.38 15.56
N CYS A 3 -20.70 2.64 15.77
CA CYS A 3 -20.30 3.75 14.89
C CYS A 3 -18.78 3.87 14.78
N SER A 4 -18.03 3.69 15.88
CA SER A 4 -16.55 3.75 15.86
C SER A 4 -15.94 2.78 14.84
N LEU A 5 -16.45 1.55 14.80
CA LEU A 5 -15.97 0.54 13.86
C LEU A 5 -16.35 0.87 12.41
N VAL A 6 -17.54 1.44 12.19
CA VAL A 6 -17.94 1.86 10.84
C VAL A 6 -17.06 3.00 10.35
N ARG A 7 -16.70 3.96 11.22
CA ARG A 7 -15.79 5.05 10.87
C ARG A 7 -14.39 4.54 10.48
N ASP A 8 -13.87 3.55 11.22
CA ASP A 8 -12.57 2.95 10.92
C ASP A 8 -12.59 2.15 9.60
N LEU A 9 -13.72 1.51 9.28
CA LEU A 9 -13.88 0.73 8.05
C LEU A 9 -14.37 1.56 6.86
N LEU A 10 -14.78 2.81 7.06
CA LEU A 10 -15.37 3.64 6.01
C LEU A 10 -14.42 3.90 4.84
N PRO A 11 -13.12 4.20 5.06
CA PRO A 11 -12.16 4.34 3.97
C PRO A 11 -12.06 3.05 3.14
N LEU A 12 -11.91 1.91 3.81
CA LEU A 12 -11.84 0.59 3.17
C LEU A 12 -13.14 0.21 2.45
N TYR A 13 -14.30 0.68 2.94
CA TYR A 13 -15.59 0.48 2.30
C TYR A 13 -15.72 1.29 1.00
N ILE A 14 -15.24 2.54 1.00
CA ILE A 14 -15.20 3.40 -0.20
C ILE A 14 -14.25 2.82 -1.26
N GLU A 15 -13.10 2.30 -0.82
CA GLU A 15 -12.10 1.64 -1.68
C GLU A 15 -12.53 0.25 -2.17
N GLY A 16 -13.58 -0.34 -1.57
CA GLY A 16 -14.09 -1.67 -1.93
C GLY A 16 -13.27 -2.84 -1.38
N ASP A 17 -12.34 -2.59 -0.46
CA ASP A 17 -11.43 -3.57 0.15
C ASP A 17 -12.04 -4.34 1.34
N CYS A 18 -13.30 -4.05 1.68
CA CYS A 18 -14.06 -4.77 2.69
C CYS A 18 -14.67 -6.07 2.14
N SER A 19 -14.77 -7.10 3.00
CA SER A 19 -15.48 -8.35 2.65
C SER A 19 -16.96 -8.08 2.34
N VAL A 20 -17.60 -8.95 1.55
CA VAL A 20 -19.02 -8.81 1.16
C VAL A 20 -19.95 -8.68 2.38
N GLU A 21 -19.69 -9.48 3.43
CA GLU A 21 -20.50 -9.43 4.65
C GLU A 21 -20.26 -8.11 5.43
N THR A 22 -19.01 -7.65 5.50
CA THR A 22 -18.67 -6.35 6.11
C THR A 22 -19.33 -5.20 5.35
N ASN A 23 -19.29 -5.22 4.02
CA ASN A 23 -19.92 -4.20 3.17
C ASN A 23 -21.42 -4.09 3.43
N ARG A 24 -22.12 -5.22 3.56
CA ARG A 24 -23.54 -5.24 3.88
C ARG A 24 -23.81 -4.58 5.23
N GLN A 25 -23.05 -4.95 6.26
CA GLN A 25 -23.23 -4.40 7.62
C GLN A 25 -22.90 -2.90 7.70
N VAL A 26 -21.86 -2.45 7.01
CA VAL A 26 -21.49 -1.03 6.91
C VAL A 26 -22.59 -0.24 6.19
N LYS A 27 -23.07 -0.74 5.05
CA LYS A 27 -24.17 -0.11 4.28
C LYS A 27 -25.47 0.00 5.07
N GLU A 28 -25.86 -1.07 5.76
CA GLU A 28 -27.03 -1.07 6.66
C GLU A 28 -26.86 -0.03 7.77
N HIS A 29 -25.65 0.11 8.33
CA HIS A 29 -25.40 1.10 9.37
C HIS A 29 -25.45 2.53 8.86
N ILE A 30 -24.79 2.83 7.74
CA ILE A 30 -24.79 4.15 7.09
C ILE A 30 -26.23 4.59 6.80
N THR A 31 -27.08 3.68 6.31
CA THR A 31 -28.50 3.98 6.02
C THR A 31 -29.32 4.26 7.29
N SER A 32 -28.92 3.71 8.43
CA SER A 32 -29.64 3.84 9.71
C SER A 32 -29.09 4.94 10.64
N CYS A 33 -27.90 5.47 10.36
CA CYS A 33 -27.17 6.36 11.24
C CYS A 33 -26.74 7.62 10.49
N THR A 34 -27.39 8.74 10.81
CA THR A 34 -27.12 10.07 10.22
C THR A 34 -25.66 10.50 10.38
N ASP A 35 -25.05 10.26 11.54
CA ASP A 35 -23.63 10.63 11.78
C ASP A 35 -22.66 9.89 10.86
N CYS A 36 -22.96 8.63 10.51
CA CYS A 36 -22.12 7.83 9.61
C CYS A 36 -22.43 8.12 8.15
N GLN A 37 -23.67 8.51 7.84
CA GLN A 37 -24.06 8.98 6.51
C GLN A 37 -23.37 10.28 6.14
N GLU A 38 -23.39 11.28 7.02
CA GLU A 38 -22.73 12.56 6.78
C GLU A 38 -21.21 12.38 6.59
N LEU A 39 -20.60 11.49 7.37
CA LEU A 39 -19.18 11.16 7.21
C LEU A 39 -18.88 10.49 5.88
N TYR A 40 -19.76 9.58 5.43
CA TYR A 40 -19.64 8.92 4.13
C TYR A 40 -19.73 9.92 2.99
N GLU A 41 -20.73 10.81 3.02
CA GLU A 41 -20.92 11.86 1.99
C GLU A 41 -19.73 12.83 1.94
N MET A 42 -19.16 13.19 3.10
CA MET A 42 -17.96 14.05 3.18
C MET A 42 -16.72 13.40 2.55
N MET A 43 -16.59 12.07 2.64
CA MET A 43 -15.47 11.31 2.10
C MET A 43 -15.67 10.89 0.64
N GLU A 44 -16.91 10.65 0.21
CA GLU A 44 -17.28 10.31 -1.17
C GLU A 44 -17.26 11.56 -2.08
N ALA A 45 -17.40 12.76 -1.52
CA ALA A 45 -17.32 13.99 -2.28
C ALA A 45 -15.97 14.07 -3.02
N PRO A 46 -15.98 14.25 -4.36
CA PRO A 46 -14.75 14.44 -5.12
C PRO A 46 -14.07 15.69 -4.59
N LEU A 47 -12.91 15.49 -3.97
CA LEU A 47 -12.07 16.55 -3.47
C LEU A 47 -11.62 17.40 -4.66
N ASP A 48 -12.28 18.55 -4.90
CA ASP A 48 -11.79 19.61 -5.78
C ASP A 48 -10.64 20.33 -5.07
N VAL A 49 -9.54 19.61 -4.89
CA VAL A 49 -8.36 20.15 -4.25
C VAL A 49 -7.22 20.02 -5.24
N ASN A 50 -6.71 21.18 -5.66
CA ASN A 50 -5.37 21.34 -6.20
C ASN A 50 -4.32 21.00 -5.11
N VAL A 51 -4.37 19.79 -4.54
CA VAL A 51 -3.29 19.26 -3.72
C VAL A 51 -2.24 18.76 -4.68
N THR A 52 -1.05 19.35 -4.61
CA THR A 52 0.17 18.71 -5.08
C THR A 52 0.38 17.48 -4.21
N VAL A 53 -0.18 16.34 -4.61
CA VAL A 53 -0.13 15.12 -3.83
C VAL A 53 1.32 14.61 -3.81
N GLY A 54 1.93 14.62 -2.63
CA GLY A 54 3.13 13.82 -2.36
C GLY A 54 2.77 12.35 -2.44
N PRO A 55 3.69 11.46 -2.88
CA PRO A 55 3.33 10.16 -3.42
C PRO A 55 2.53 9.32 -2.43
N GLU A 56 1.27 9.13 -2.81
CA GLU A 56 0.32 8.16 -2.26
C GLU A 56 0.95 6.78 -2.46
N VAL A 57 1.20 6.07 -1.36
CA VAL A 57 1.73 4.70 -1.42
C VAL A 57 0.56 3.77 -1.69
N ASP A 58 0.11 3.79 -2.95
CA ASP A 58 -0.90 2.87 -3.45
C ASP A 58 -0.38 1.42 -3.39
N SER A 59 -1.23 0.55 -2.85
CA SER A 59 -1.07 -0.90 -2.72
C SER A 59 -1.10 -1.64 -4.08
N HIS A 60 -0.98 -0.94 -5.21
CA HIS A 60 -0.84 -1.50 -6.55
C HIS A 60 0.60 -1.32 -7.09
N SER A 61 1.59 -1.77 -6.31
CA SER A 61 3.00 -1.38 -6.45
C SER A 61 3.92 -2.45 -7.06
N SER A 62 3.45 -3.32 -7.96
CA SER A 62 4.36 -4.21 -8.71
C SER A 62 5.27 -3.42 -9.66
N ASP A 63 4.72 -2.42 -10.33
CA ASP A 63 5.41 -1.75 -11.45
C ASP A 63 6.34 -0.61 -10.96
N PHE A 64 6.11 -0.11 -9.75
CA PHE A 64 6.94 0.92 -9.12
C PHE A 64 8.23 0.36 -8.52
N TRP A 65 8.19 -0.90 -8.04
CA TRP A 65 9.33 -1.58 -7.44
C TRP A 65 10.48 -1.83 -8.43
N GLU A 66 10.16 -2.23 -9.66
CA GLU A 66 11.15 -2.62 -10.67
C GLU A 66 12.11 -1.47 -11.03
N LYS A 67 11.58 -0.24 -11.11
CA LYS A 67 12.37 0.95 -11.46
C LYS A 67 13.16 1.52 -10.28
N TYR A 68 12.59 1.49 -9.07
CA TYR A 68 13.24 2.07 -7.88
C TYR A 68 14.29 1.13 -7.28
N TYR A 69 13.96 -0.15 -7.08
CA TYR A 69 14.87 -1.12 -6.46
C TYR A 69 15.84 -1.78 -7.45
N GLY A 70 15.49 -1.88 -8.73
CA GLY A 70 16.32 -2.57 -9.74
C GLY A 70 17.75 -2.00 -9.85
N ARG A 71 17.89 -0.66 -9.82
CA ARG A 71 19.21 -0.01 -9.90
C ARG A 71 20.05 -0.20 -8.64
N LEU A 72 19.42 -0.30 -7.47
CA LEU A 72 20.09 -0.52 -6.19
C LEU A 72 20.57 -1.98 -6.08
N ILE A 73 19.70 -2.92 -6.44
CA ILE A 73 19.97 -4.36 -6.38
C ILE A 73 21.05 -4.76 -7.39
N LEU A 74 21.02 -4.23 -8.62
CA LEU A 74 22.04 -4.54 -9.64
C LEU A 74 23.45 -4.14 -9.21
N ARG A 75 23.60 -2.98 -8.55
CA ARG A 75 24.88 -2.55 -7.96
C ARG A 75 25.33 -3.44 -6.81
N GLY A 76 24.39 -3.85 -5.95
CA GLY A 76 24.67 -4.78 -4.84
C GLY A 76 25.15 -6.14 -5.32
N ILE A 77 24.50 -6.72 -6.32
CA ILE A 77 24.86 -8.02 -6.91
C ILE A 77 26.28 -7.97 -7.48
N GLY A 78 26.64 -6.92 -8.20
CA GLY A 78 27.99 -6.76 -8.76
C GLY A 78 29.08 -6.74 -7.69
N LEU A 79 28.87 -6.02 -6.58
CA LEU A 79 29.81 -5.99 -5.46
C LEU A 79 29.94 -7.37 -4.79
N PHE A 80 28.82 -8.06 -4.59
CA PHE A 80 28.82 -9.39 -3.98
C PHE A 80 29.55 -10.42 -4.84
N PHE A 81 29.30 -10.41 -6.16
CA PHE A 81 30.00 -11.29 -7.11
C PHE A 81 31.51 -11.02 -7.14
N LEU A 82 31.91 -9.75 -7.11
CA LEU A 82 33.32 -9.37 -7.08
C LEU A 82 34.01 -9.90 -5.82
N ILE A 83 33.39 -9.74 -4.65
CA ILE A 83 33.91 -10.27 -3.38
C ILE A 83 34.01 -11.81 -3.42
N TYR A 84 32.98 -12.47 -3.96
CA TYR A 84 32.96 -13.93 -4.10
C TYR A 84 34.12 -14.44 -4.96
N VAL A 85 34.37 -13.83 -6.12
CA VAL A 85 35.49 -14.21 -7.01
C VAL A 85 36.84 -14.04 -6.30
N ILE A 86 37.04 -12.96 -5.55
CA ILE A 86 38.27 -12.74 -4.77
C ILE A 86 38.48 -13.88 -3.77
N ILE A 87 37.44 -14.27 -3.03
CA ILE A 87 37.52 -15.37 -2.04
C ILE A 87 37.90 -16.69 -2.72
N VAL A 88 37.28 -17.03 -3.85
CA VAL A 88 37.59 -18.27 -4.59
C VAL A 88 39.03 -18.28 -5.08
N VAL A 89 39.53 -17.16 -5.61
CA VAL A 89 40.92 -17.02 -6.04
C VAL A 89 41.87 -17.22 -4.87
N LEU A 90 41.62 -16.59 -3.71
CA LEU A 90 42.46 -16.77 -2.52
C LEU A 90 42.51 -18.22 -2.05
N ILE A 91 41.36 -18.92 -2.03
CA ILE A 91 41.31 -20.34 -1.68
C ILE A 91 42.12 -21.18 -2.68
N GLY A 92 42.04 -20.87 -3.97
CA GLY A 92 42.81 -21.53 -5.02
C GLY A 92 44.32 -21.27 -4.94
N PHE A 93 44.75 -20.11 -4.45
CA PHE A 93 46.16 -19.79 -4.21
C PHE A 93 46.73 -20.40 -2.92
N ILE A 94 45.87 -20.68 -1.93
CA ILE A 94 46.25 -21.30 -0.66
C ILE A 94 46.39 -22.82 -0.77
N LYS A 95 45.79 -23.43 -1.80
CA LYS A 95 45.79 -24.88 -2.02
C LYS A 95 46.81 -25.31 -3.07
#